data_AF-A0A5C5YRV3-F1
#
_entry.id   AF-A0A5C5YRV3-F1
#
_cell.length_a   1.000
_cell.length_b   1.000
_cell.length_c   1.000
_cell.angle_alpha   90.00
_cell.angle_beta   90.00
_cell.angle_gamma   90.00
#
_symmetry.space_group_name_H-M   'P 1'
#
loop_
_entity.id
_entity.type
_entity.pdbx_description
1 polymer ?
#
loop_
_entity_poly.entity_id
_entity_poly.type
_entity_poly.pdbx_seq_one_letter_code
_entity_poly.pdbx_strand_id
1 'polypeptide(L)'
;MRVLPTLCLALACVAANCGNSQLAAEPIATASPSDRPAQLNVELKPVQTLGVEIGAPSGKLPPNYGALRLAREGIPAGVVLQRTWPVMSYHWTASASRHNPLYFEEINAERYGYTCGRCLQPVVSAAHFFGTIPALPYLMAADCPRECVYTLGHYRPGNCNPYRKHWWPCRLDAAAVEAGTAVGIIAILP
;
A
#
# COMPACT_ATOMS: atom_id res chain seq x y z
N MET A 1 -56.45 -9.29 25.77
CA MET A 1 -55.11 -9.89 25.59
C MET A 1 -55.19 -10.89 24.45
N ARG A 2 -54.75 -10.51 23.25
CA ARG A 2 -54.67 -11.39 22.09
C ARG A 2 -53.39 -11.07 21.33
N VAL A 3 -52.50 -12.05 21.31
CA VAL A 3 -51.26 -12.11 20.54
C VAL A 3 -51.64 -12.42 19.09
N LEU A 4 -51.11 -11.66 18.13
CA LEU A 4 -51.07 -12.06 16.72
C LEU A 4 -49.69 -11.70 16.14
N PRO A 5 -48.96 -12.66 15.53
CA PRO A 5 -47.70 -12.41 14.85
C PRO A 5 -47.93 -11.98 13.39
N THR A 6 -47.33 -10.85 12.99
CA THR A 6 -47.31 -10.36 11.62
C THR A 6 -46.25 -11.10 10.81
N LEU A 7 -46.69 -12.16 10.12
CA LEU A 7 -45.99 -12.84 9.06
C LEU A 7 -46.07 -11.96 7.80
N CYS A 8 -44.98 -11.25 7.47
CA CYS A 8 -44.94 -10.38 6.30
C CYS A 8 -44.51 -11.19 5.07
N LEU A 9 -45.51 -11.52 4.27
CA LEU A 9 -45.42 -12.11 2.94
C LEU A 9 -44.91 -11.05 1.95
N ALA A 10 -43.76 -11.27 1.33
CA ALA A 10 -43.39 -10.60 0.07
C ALA A 10 -42.37 -11.45 -0.70
N LEU A 11 -42.83 -12.63 -1.14
CA LEU A 11 -42.26 -13.31 -2.30
C LEU A 11 -42.91 -12.68 -3.54
N ALA A 12 -42.24 -11.74 -4.18
CA ALA A 12 -42.66 -11.21 -5.47
C ALA A 12 -41.47 -11.22 -6.43
N CYS A 13 -41.58 -12.16 -7.37
CA CYS A 13 -40.82 -12.35 -8.59
C CYS A 13 -40.23 -11.07 -9.20
N VAL A 14 -38.91 -11.08 -9.42
CA VAL A 14 -38.31 -10.42 -10.59
C VAL A 14 -37.48 -11.47 -11.33
N ALA A 15 -38.19 -12.32 -12.07
CA ALA A 15 -37.63 -13.00 -13.23
C ALA A 15 -37.57 -11.97 -14.38
N ALA A 16 -36.68 -10.99 -14.27
CA ALA A 16 -36.37 -10.09 -15.37
C ALA A 16 -35.29 -10.75 -16.22
N ASN A 17 -35.77 -11.48 -17.23
CA ASN A 17 -35.17 -11.60 -18.54
C ASN A 17 -33.65 -11.80 -18.54
N CYS A 18 -33.21 -13.03 -18.29
CA CYS A 18 -31.88 -13.50 -18.69
C CYS A 18 -31.90 -13.64 -20.23
N GLY A 19 -31.91 -12.48 -20.90
CA GLY A 19 -31.70 -12.37 -22.33
C GLY A 19 -30.32 -12.91 -22.64
N ASN A 20 -30.31 -13.94 -23.48
CA ASN A 20 -29.15 -14.67 -23.92
C ASN A 20 -28.24 -13.72 -24.72
N SER A 21 -27.43 -12.92 -24.03
CA SER A 21 -26.36 -12.14 -24.63
C SER A 21 -25.23 -13.10 -24.99
N GLN A 22 -25.41 -13.85 -26.08
CA GLN A 22 -24.27 -14.42 -26.78
C GLN A 22 -23.46 -13.24 -27.33
N LEU A 23 -22.50 -12.78 -26.54
CA LEU A 23 -21.32 -12.12 -27.09
C LEU A 23 -20.76 -13.11 -28.10
N ALA A 24 -21.04 -12.88 -29.38
CA ALA A 24 -20.25 -13.44 -30.44
C ALA A 24 -18.84 -12.88 -30.23
N ALA A 25 -18.04 -13.61 -29.46
CA ALA A 25 -16.61 -13.38 -29.40
C ALA A 25 -16.13 -13.59 -30.83
N GLU A 26 -15.85 -12.50 -31.56
CA GLU A 26 -14.98 -12.61 -32.71
C GLU A 26 -13.74 -13.34 -32.22
N PRO A 27 -13.32 -14.44 -32.89
CA PRO A 27 -12.16 -15.18 -32.44
C PRO A 27 -10.99 -14.21 -32.42
N ILE A 28 -10.43 -13.98 -31.23
CA ILE A 28 -9.16 -13.27 -31.09
C ILE A 28 -8.18 -14.05 -31.93
N ALA A 29 -7.70 -13.45 -33.02
CA ALA A 29 -6.70 -14.04 -33.89
C ALA A 29 -5.55 -14.52 -33.00
N THR A 30 -5.40 -15.84 -32.90
CA THR A 30 -4.42 -16.45 -32.02
C THR A 30 -3.08 -16.22 -32.70
N ALA A 31 -2.26 -15.33 -32.14
CA ALA A 31 -0.92 -15.09 -32.66
C ALA A 31 -0.17 -16.41 -32.71
N SER A 32 0.37 -16.77 -33.88
CA SER A 32 1.23 -17.94 -34.02
C SER A 32 2.50 -17.71 -33.19
N PRO A 33 3.12 -18.73 -32.59
CA PRO A 33 4.40 -18.59 -31.89
C PRO A 33 5.52 -17.99 -32.76
N SER A 34 5.36 -18.01 -34.09
CA SER A 34 6.26 -17.40 -35.08
C SER A 34 5.95 -15.94 -35.39
N ASP A 35 4.80 -15.41 -34.99
CA ASP A 35 4.41 -14.02 -35.23
C ASP A 35 5.21 -13.13 -34.27
N ARG A 36 6.34 -12.60 -34.77
CA ARG A 36 7.01 -11.51 -34.08
C ARG A 36 6.03 -10.34 -34.04
N PRO A 37 5.77 -9.71 -32.87
CA PRO A 37 4.99 -8.49 -32.86
C PRO A 37 5.66 -7.55 -33.85
N ALA A 38 4.89 -7.00 -34.79
CA ALA A 38 5.40 -6.00 -35.71
C ALA A 38 6.01 -4.91 -34.85
N GLN A 39 7.35 -4.86 -34.80
CA GLN A 39 8.04 -3.80 -34.09
C GLN A 39 7.64 -2.54 -34.84
N LEU A 40 6.85 -1.69 -34.19
CA LEU A 40 6.65 -0.35 -34.68
C LEU A 40 8.06 0.24 -34.75
N ASN A 41 8.58 0.45 -35.96
CA ASN A 41 9.80 1.21 -36.16
C ASN A 41 9.48 2.66 -35.80
N VAL A 42 9.47 2.94 -34.50
CA VAL A 42 9.33 4.29 -33.98
C VAL A 42 10.68 4.94 -34.19
N GLU A 43 10.77 5.76 -35.24
CA GLU A 43 11.91 6.64 -35.43
C GLU A 43 11.99 7.60 -34.23
N LEU A 44 12.91 7.31 -33.30
CA LEU A 44 13.06 8.05 -32.06
C LEU A 44 13.68 9.40 -32.36
N LYS A 45 12.90 10.47 -32.22
CA LYS A 45 13.40 11.83 -32.38
C LYS A 45 14.30 12.23 -31.18
N PRO A 46 15.43 12.92 -31.40
CA PRO A 46 16.28 13.39 -30.30
C PRO A 46 15.54 14.41 -29.43
N VAL A 47 15.82 14.39 -28.13
CA VAL A 47 15.10 15.18 -27.10
C VAL A 47 15.05 16.68 -27.40
N GLN A 48 16.08 17.20 -28.07
CA GLN A 48 16.22 18.61 -28.45
C GLN A 48 15.17 19.07 -29.49
N THR A 49 14.47 18.13 -30.12
CA THR A 49 13.42 18.41 -31.11
C THR A 49 12.02 18.48 -30.50
N LEU A 50 11.89 18.23 -29.19
CA LEU A 50 10.63 18.35 -28.47
C LEU A 50 10.39 19.82 -28.12
N GLY A 51 9.30 20.39 -28.62
CA GLY A 51 8.85 21.73 -28.27
C GLY A 51 7.96 21.74 -27.02
N VAL A 52 7.67 22.93 -26.50
CA VAL A 52 6.74 23.15 -25.37
C VAL A 52 5.28 23.11 -25.83
N GLU A 53 5.02 23.16 -27.13
CA GLU A 53 3.69 23.08 -27.72
C GLU A 53 3.11 21.66 -27.58
N ILE A 54 2.12 21.52 -26.70
CA ILE A 54 1.38 20.27 -26.44
C ILE A 54 0.21 20.12 -27.44
N GLY A 55 -0.07 21.16 -28.24
CA GLY A 55 -1.09 21.14 -29.28
C GLY A 55 -0.77 20.13 -30.38
N ALA A 56 -1.75 19.31 -30.77
CA ALA A 56 -1.56 18.36 -31.87
C ALA A 56 -1.26 19.12 -33.18
N PRO A 57 -0.17 18.78 -33.90
CA PRO A 57 0.13 19.43 -35.18
C PRO A 57 -0.99 19.14 -36.19
N SER A 58 -1.48 20.19 -36.86
CA SER A 58 -2.58 20.08 -37.81
C SER A 58 -2.24 19.09 -38.93
N GLY A 59 -3.18 18.20 -39.26
CA GLY A 59 -3.05 17.23 -40.34
C GLY A 59 -2.13 16.02 -40.08
N LYS A 60 -1.50 15.88 -38.90
CA LYS A 60 -0.65 14.72 -38.54
C LYS A 60 -1.31 13.70 -37.63
N LEU A 61 -2.58 13.89 -37.27
CA LEU A 61 -3.29 12.91 -36.47
C LEU A 61 -3.60 11.66 -37.30
N PRO A 62 -3.40 10.46 -36.75
CA PRO A 62 -3.87 9.24 -37.39
C PRO A 62 -5.37 9.34 -37.70
N PRO A 63 -5.83 8.78 -38.83
CA PRO A 63 -7.25 8.75 -39.15
C PRO A 63 -8.03 8.04 -38.04
N ASN A 64 -9.16 8.64 -37.63
CA ASN A 64 -10.02 8.09 -36.58
C ASN A 64 -10.86 6.92 -37.14
N TYR A 65 -10.27 5.73 -37.20
CA TYR A 65 -10.96 4.51 -37.60
C TYR A 65 -12.13 4.14 -36.66
N GLY A 66 -12.04 4.55 -35.39
CA GLY A 66 -13.10 4.33 -34.40
C GLY A 66 -14.41 5.02 -34.79
N ALA A 67 -14.33 6.28 -35.22
CA ALA A 67 -15.52 7.02 -35.68
C ALA A 67 -16.21 6.35 -36.87
N LEU A 68 -15.43 5.82 -37.83
CA LEU A 68 -15.96 5.09 -38.98
C LEU A 68 -16.63 3.77 -38.59
N ARG A 69 -16.03 3.03 -37.64
CA ARG A 69 -16.60 1.78 -37.11
C ARG A 69 -17.92 2.05 -36.37
N LEU A 70 -17.95 3.06 -35.51
CA LEU A 70 -19.15 3.45 -34.76
C LEU A 70 -20.29 3.91 -35.67
N ALA A 71 -19.98 4.69 -36.71
CA ALA A 71 -20.96 5.09 -37.72
C ALA A 71 -21.54 3.89 -38.47
N ARG A 72 -20.71 2.88 -38.79
CA ARG A 72 -21.17 1.62 -39.42
C ARG A 72 -22.11 0.82 -38.52
N GLU A 73 -21.85 0.83 -37.22
CA GLU A 73 -22.64 0.11 -36.22
C GLU A 73 -23.85 0.93 -35.72
N GLY A 74 -24.07 2.15 -36.26
CA GLY A 74 -25.18 3.02 -35.87
C GLY A 74 -25.07 3.60 -34.45
N ILE A 75 -23.87 3.54 -33.85
CA ILE A 75 -23.63 4.00 -32.48
C ILE A 75 -23.28 5.49 -32.51
N PRO A 76 -23.99 6.36 -31.75
CA PRO A 76 -23.68 7.79 -31.70
C PRO A 76 -22.27 8.03 -31.15
N ALA A 77 -21.55 9.00 -31.71
CA ALA A 77 -20.14 9.31 -31.41
C ALA A 77 -19.81 9.76 -29.96
N GLY A 78 -20.77 9.69 -29.03
CA GLY A 78 -20.58 9.98 -27.61
C GLY A 78 -20.90 8.83 -26.66
N VAL A 79 -21.58 7.77 -27.12
CA VAL A 79 -22.05 6.69 -26.25
C VAL A 79 -20.89 5.85 -25.72
N VAL A 80 -19.86 5.62 -26.54
CA VAL A 80 -18.67 4.86 -26.15
C VAL A 80 -17.72 5.66 -25.24
N LEU A 81 -17.86 6.98 -25.22
CA LEU A 81 -17.12 7.87 -24.31
C LEU A 81 -17.80 8.00 -22.94
N GLN A 82 -19.04 7.51 -22.80
CA GLN A 82 -19.74 7.52 -21.54
C GLN A 82 -19.14 6.44 -20.63
N ARG A 83 -18.18 6.85 -19.79
CA ARG A 83 -17.56 6.01 -18.76
C ARG A 83 -18.64 5.58 -17.75
N THR A 84 -19.37 4.50 -18.04
CA THR A 84 -20.43 3.93 -17.17
C THR A 84 -19.87 3.05 -16.05
N TRP A 85 -18.71 3.41 -15.51
CA TRP A 85 -18.17 2.72 -14.35
C TRP A 85 -19.03 3.09 -13.14
N PRO A 86 -19.57 2.12 -12.38
CA PRO A 86 -20.24 2.45 -11.13
C PRO A 86 -19.26 3.20 -10.22
N VAL A 87 -19.75 4.22 -9.51
CA VAL A 87 -18.95 4.90 -8.49
C VAL A 87 -18.68 3.89 -7.37
N MET A 88 -17.45 3.39 -7.33
CA MET A 88 -16.98 2.48 -6.30
C MET A 88 -16.42 3.30 -5.14
N SER A 89 -17.03 3.21 -3.96
CA SER A 89 -16.47 3.74 -2.71
C SER A 89 -15.56 2.70 -2.06
N TYR A 90 -14.27 3.01 -1.95
CA TYR A 90 -13.33 2.18 -1.21
C TYR A 90 -13.19 2.73 0.21
N HIS A 91 -13.80 2.06 1.18
CA HIS A 91 -13.44 2.22 2.59
C HIS A 91 -12.12 1.51 2.85
N TRP A 92 -11.07 2.28 3.14
CA TRP A 92 -9.80 1.72 3.60
C TRP A 92 -9.79 1.68 5.12
N THR A 93 -9.66 0.48 5.68
CA THR A 93 -9.25 0.31 7.08
C THR A 93 -7.79 -0.12 7.08
N ALA A 94 -6.97 0.52 7.91
CA ALA A 94 -5.58 0.11 8.01
C ALA A 94 -5.48 -1.31 8.55
N SER A 95 -4.58 -2.12 8.00
CA SER A 95 -4.32 -3.45 8.51
C SER A 95 -3.84 -3.38 9.97
N ALA A 96 -4.47 -4.16 10.85
CA ALA A 96 -4.08 -4.30 12.25
C ALA A 96 -2.89 -5.25 12.39
N SER A 97 -1.80 -4.95 11.68
CA SER A 97 -0.57 -5.74 11.73
C SER A 97 0.03 -5.69 13.12
N ARG A 98 0.35 -6.87 13.68
CA ARG A 98 1.02 -7.05 14.97
C ARG A 98 2.49 -7.44 14.75
N HIS A 99 3.37 -6.94 15.61
CA HIS A 99 4.74 -7.41 15.76
C HIS A 99 5.11 -7.57 17.25
N ASN A 100 6.28 -8.16 17.51
CA ASN A 100 6.87 -8.18 18.85
C ASN A 100 7.54 -6.83 19.16
N PRO A 101 7.94 -6.56 20.41
CA PRO A 101 8.65 -5.32 20.75
C PRO A 101 9.91 -5.13 19.90
N LEU A 102 10.07 -3.91 19.39
CA LEU A 102 11.18 -3.51 18.52
C LEU A 102 12.23 -2.77 19.35
N TYR A 103 13.10 -3.52 20.04
CA TYR A 103 14.08 -2.94 20.98
C TYR A 103 15.10 -1.99 20.35
N PHE A 104 15.39 -2.16 19.06
CA PHE A 104 16.40 -1.39 18.33
C PHE A 104 15.82 -0.24 17.49
N GLU A 105 14.50 -0.05 17.51
CA GLU A 105 13.82 0.92 16.64
C GLU A 105 14.02 2.35 17.12
N GLU A 106 14.48 3.23 16.22
CA GLU A 106 14.48 4.67 16.41
C GLU A 106 13.19 5.28 15.83
N ILE A 107 12.10 5.29 16.61
CA ILE A 107 10.75 5.72 16.17
C ILE A 107 10.77 7.06 15.41
N ASN A 108 11.51 8.06 15.92
CA ASN A 108 11.58 9.38 15.30
C ASN A 108 12.25 9.35 13.93
N ALA A 109 13.39 8.68 13.81
CA ALA A 109 14.17 8.63 12.58
C ALA A 109 13.53 7.67 11.55
N GLU A 110 13.15 6.47 11.99
CA GLU A 110 12.68 5.40 11.11
C GLU A 110 11.23 5.58 10.65
N ARG A 111 10.30 5.90 11.57
CA ARG A 111 8.87 6.03 11.20
C ARG A 111 8.52 7.41 10.67
N TYR A 112 9.14 8.43 11.23
CA TYR A 112 8.73 9.82 11.01
C TYR A 112 9.77 10.66 10.28
N GLY A 113 10.97 10.13 10.01
CA GLY A 113 12.01 10.82 9.25
C GLY A 113 12.69 11.96 9.99
N TYR A 114 12.51 12.08 11.31
CA TYR A 114 13.22 13.05 12.13
C TYR A 114 14.66 12.59 12.34
N THR A 115 15.56 13.13 11.52
CA THR A 115 16.99 12.82 11.59
C THR A 115 17.77 13.99 12.19
N CYS A 116 18.94 13.70 12.77
CA CYS A 116 19.89 14.72 13.23
C CYS A 116 20.84 15.22 12.13
N GLY A 117 20.50 14.97 10.86
CA GLY A 117 21.27 15.36 9.68
C GLY A 117 22.13 14.22 9.11
N ARG A 118 22.55 14.38 7.85
CA ARG A 118 23.17 13.30 7.05
C ARG A 118 24.44 12.70 7.66
N CYS A 119 25.25 13.51 8.33
CA CYS A 119 26.53 13.06 8.88
C CYS A 119 26.41 12.53 10.33
N LEU A 120 25.49 13.08 11.13
CA LEU A 120 25.33 12.70 12.53
C LEU A 120 24.38 11.51 12.72
N GLN A 121 23.38 11.35 11.84
CA GLN A 121 22.44 10.24 11.91
C GLN A 121 23.10 8.87 12.04
N PRO A 122 24.11 8.49 11.22
CA PRO A 122 24.74 7.18 11.37
C PRO A 122 25.43 7.00 12.74
N VAL A 123 25.97 8.07 13.33
CA VAL A 123 26.61 8.01 14.65
C VAL A 123 25.56 7.82 15.75
N VAL A 124 24.44 8.54 15.68
CA VAL A 124 23.34 8.41 16.64
C VAL A 124 22.71 7.02 16.54
N SER A 125 22.45 6.53 15.33
CA SER A 125 21.90 5.19 15.10
C SER A 125 22.87 4.09 15.56
N ALA A 126 24.17 4.26 15.32
CA ALA A 126 25.18 3.33 15.84
C ALA A 126 25.21 3.34 17.38
N ALA A 127 25.20 4.51 18.01
CA ALA A 127 25.19 4.62 19.47
C ALA A 127 23.93 3.98 20.07
N HIS A 128 22.76 4.19 19.45
CA HIS A 128 21.52 3.52 19.84
C HIS A 128 21.66 2.00 19.72
N PHE A 129 22.04 1.49 18.55
CA PHE A 129 22.16 0.06 18.30
C PHE A 129 23.17 -0.62 19.25
N PHE A 130 24.40 -0.10 19.33
CA PHE A 130 25.45 -0.68 20.16
C PHE A 130 25.22 -0.48 21.65
N GLY A 131 24.51 0.58 22.07
CA GLY A 131 24.07 0.76 23.45
C GLY A 131 22.94 -0.21 23.85
N THR A 132 22.05 -0.51 22.91
CA THR A 132 20.94 -1.46 23.14
C THR A 132 21.41 -2.91 23.24
N ILE A 133 22.50 -3.31 22.57
CA ILE A 133 23.01 -4.69 22.64
C ILE A 133 23.27 -5.17 24.09
N PRO A 134 24.12 -4.51 24.90
CA PRO A 134 24.39 -4.95 26.27
C PRO A 134 23.17 -4.77 27.18
N ALA A 135 22.32 -3.78 26.92
CA ALA A 135 21.11 -3.52 27.68
C ALA A 135 19.89 -4.33 27.22
N LEU A 136 20.06 -5.24 26.26
CA LEU A 136 18.97 -6.06 25.74
C LEU A 136 18.27 -6.90 26.82
N PRO A 137 18.98 -7.52 27.80
CA PRO A 137 18.33 -8.26 28.88
C PRO A 137 17.42 -7.38 29.73
N TYR A 138 17.82 -6.13 30.00
CA TYR A 138 17.01 -5.14 30.70
C TYR A 138 15.71 -4.87 29.93
N LEU A 139 15.84 -4.58 28.64
CA LEU A 139 14.71 -4.29 27.76
C LEU A 139 13.72 -5.44 27.63
N MET A 140 14.23 -6.67 27.50
CA MET A 140 13.41 -7.88 27.44
C MET A 140 12.69 -8.17 28.75
N ALA A 141 13.25 -7.75 29.89
CA ALA A 141 12.60 -7.85 31.19
C ALA A 141 11.56 -6.74 31.40
N ALA A 142 11.82 -5.52 30.91
CA ALA A 142 10.89 -4.41 30.99
C ALA A 142 9.67 -4.59 30.08
N ASP A 143 9.89 -4.97 28.82
CA ASP A 143 8.87 -5.23 27.81
C ASP A 143 9.03 -6.67 27.30
N CYS A 144 7.99 -7.50 27.48
CA CYS A 144 8.11 -8.93 27.23
C CYS A 144 8.31 -9.23 25.71
N PRO A 145 9.28 -10.06 25.30
CA PRO A 145 9.56 -10.33 23.88
C PRO A 145 8.40 -10.94 23.09
N ARG A 146 7.39 -11.47 23.77
CA ARG A 146 6.20 -12.10 23.16
C ARG A 146 4.96 -11.21 23.20
N GLU A 147 5.10 -9.97 23.67
CA GLU A 147 4.00 -9.02 23.74
C GLU A 147 3.50 -8.65 22.33
N CYS A 148 2.18 -8.41 22.23
CA CYS A 148 1.53 -8.04 20.98
C CYS A 148 1.57 -6.52 20.81
N VAL A 149 2.50 -6.00 20.03
CA VAL A 149 2.52 -4.56 19.71
C VAL A 149 1.84 -4.34 18.36
N TYR A 150 0.86 -3.45 18.35
CA TYR A 150 0.13 -3.07 17.14
C TYR A 150 0.66 -1.76 16.59
N THR A 151 0.76 -1.68 15.26
CA THR A 151 1.14 -0.44 14.57
C THR A 151 0.08 0.67 14.70
N LEU A 152 -1.14 0.30 15.14
CA LEU A 152 -2.30 1.19 15.21
C LEU A 152 -2.20 2.34 16.24
N GLY A 153 -1.11 2.44 17.01
CA GLY A 153 -0.85 3.54 17.96
C GLY A 153 0.00 4.69 17.42
N HIS A 154 0.54 4.57 16.20
CA HIS A 154 1.43 5.59 15.60
C HIS A 154 0.66 6.56 14.68
N TYR A 155 1.24 7.74 14.45
CA TYR A 155 0.66 8.71 13.52
C TYR A 155 0.67 8.14 12.09
N ARG A 156 -0.44 8.36 11.36
CA ARG A 156 -0.58 7.91 9.97
C ARG A 156 0.17 8.84 9.01
N PRO A 157 0.54 8.35 7.80
CA PRO A 157 0.97 9.23 6.72
C PRO A 157 -0.06 10.33 6.48
N GLY A 158 0.38 11.58 6.43
CA GLY A 158 -0.48 12.76 6.27
C GLY A 158 -0.94 13.43 7.57
N ASN A 159 -0.77 12.79 8.74
CA ASN A 159 -1.01 13.45 10.02
C ASN A 159 0.18 14.36 10.38
N CYS A 160 -0.10 15.52 10.99
CA CYS A 160 0.94 16.34 11.64
C CYS A 160 1.43 15.62 12.91
N ASN A 161 2.63 15.04 12.84
CA ASN A 161 3.25 14.37 13.98
C ASN A 161 4.21 15.33 14.71
N PRO A 162 4.15 15.48 16.04
CA PRO A 162 5.19 16.19 16.80
C PRO A 162 6.39 15.29 17.10
N TYR A 163 7.59 15.88 17.23
CA TYR A 163 8.76 15.17 17.75
C TYR A 163 8.53 14.73 19.20
N ARG A 164 8.81 13.45 19.50
CA ARG A 164 8.57 12.85 20.82
C ARG A 164 9.87 12.31 21.39
N LYS A 165 10.20 12.65 22.64
CA LYS A 165 11.32 12.01 23.34
C LYS A 165 10.91 10.64 23.83
N HIS A 166 11.65 9.61 23.43
CA HIS A 166 11.47 8.24 23.90
C HIS A 166 12.58 7.93 24.90
N TRP A 167 12.16 7.61 26.12
CA TRP A 167 13.06 7.32 27.23
C TRP A 167 13.01 5.84 27.52
N TRP A 168 14.10 5.31 28.07
CA TRP A 168 14.07 3.95 28.60
C TRP A 168 13.10 3.85 29.79
N PRO A 169 12.34 2.75 29.92
CA PRO A 169 11.51 2.54 31.09
C PRO A 169 12.43 2.42 32.31
N CYS A 170 12.12 3.07 33.43
CA CYS A 170 12.89 2.97 34.66
C CYS A 170 12.29 1.87 35.55
N ARG A 171 12.88 0.68 35.53
CA ARG A 171 12.33 -0.54 36.13
C ARG A 171 13.41 -1.30 36.92
N LEU A 172 13.22 -1.43 38.23
CA LEU A 172 14.20 -2.08 39.12
C LEU A 172 14.26 -3.61 38.94
N ASP A 173 13.12 -4.22 38.63
CA ASP A 173 13.01 -5.63 38.27
C ASP A 173 13.84 -5.96 37.02
N ALA A 174 13.75 -5.10 35.99
CA ALA A 174 14.56 -5.23 34.80
C ALA A 174 16.06 -5.04 35.07
N ALA A 175 16.43 -4.10 35.94
CA ALA A 175 17.82 -3.89 36.35
C ALA A 175 18.42 -5.12 37.05
N ALA A 176 17.63 -5.82 37.87
CA ALA A 176 18.07 -7.06 38.51
C ALA A 176 18.35 -8.17 37.49
N VAL A 177 17.51 -8.28 36.45
CA VAL A 177 17.71 -9.25 35.36
C VAL A 177 18.97 -8.94 34.56
N GLU A 178 19.22 -7.67 34.25
CA GLU A 178 20.44 -7.24 33.56
C GLU A 178 21.70 -7.58 34.38
N ALA A 179 21.71 -7.22 35.67
CA ALA A 179 22.82 -7.54 36.57
C ALA A 179 23.06 -9.05 36.68
N GLY A 180 21.99 -9.84 36.82
CA GLY A 180 22.07 -11.30 36.84
C GLY A 180 22.62 -11.87 35.53
N THR A 181 22.23 -11.29 34.39
CA THR A 181 22.73 -11.70 33.08
C THR A 181 24.21 -11.36 32.91
N ALA A 182 24.63 -10.16 33.32
CA ALA A 182 26.03 -9.74 33.29
C ALA A 182 26.90 -10.65 34.16
N VAL A 183 26.48 -10.93 35.40
CA VAL A 183 27.18 -11.86 36.30
C VAL A 183 27.24 -13.27 35.70
N GLY A 184 26.13 -13.75 35.12
CA GLY A 184 26.08 -15.06 34.47
C GLY A 184 27.04 -15.18 33.28
N ILE A 185 27.11 -14.15 32.42
CA ILE A 185 28.04 -14.12 31.29
C ILE A 185 29.49 -14.13 31.79
N ILE A 186 29.83 -13.31 32.81
CA ILE A 186 31.16 -13.25 33.40
C ILE A 186 31.54 -14.60 34.03
N ALA A 187 30.59 -15.28 34.68
CA ALA A 187 30.85 -16.58 35.31
C ALA A 187 31.04 -17.72 34.30
N ILE A 188 30.45 -17.62 33.09
CA ILE A 188 30.51 -18.65 32.04
C ILE A 188 31.74 -18.47 31.14
N LEU A 189 32.17 -17.24 30.89
CA LEU A 189 33.33 -16.96 30.05
C LEU A 189 34.62 -17.07 30.89
N PRO A 190 35.51 -18.04 30.58
CA PRO A 190 36.74 -18.27 31.34
C PRO A 190 37.77 -17.15 31.18
#